data_AF-A0AAW5TZP5-F1
#
_entry.id   AF-A0AAW5TZP5-F1
#
_cell.length_a   1.000
_cell.length_b   1.000
_cell.length_c   1.000
_cell.angle_alpha   90.00
_cell.angle_beta   90.00
_cell.angle_gamma   90.00
#
_symmetry.space_group_name_H-M   'P 1'
#
loop_
_entity.id
_entity.type
_entity.pdbx_description
1 polymer ?
#
loop_
_entity_poly.entity_id
_entity_poly.type
_entity_poly.pdbx_seq_one_letter_code
_entity_poly.pdbx_strand_id
1 'polypeptide(L)'
;MDTNYLRIENGYDISKITGAIPQNIGEGFQFNLSGKTYTTMGSYTKDKKRLMNIEISSFCGLCGGAIHYYATLYIKVSNVCDNSSVSGYLGGIEIPNEYQTIKGEFVRPLTQKEIDKQPDRWGYWYQVGDLVNAFESLQEIESLIKNLKKKFSSKEWKVEIIRNY
;
A
#
# COMPACT_ATOMS: atom_id res chain seq x y z
N MET A 1 15.33 -13.51 -7.48
CA MET A 1 13.90 -13.18 -7.60
C MET A 1 13.61 -12.10 -6.59
N ASP A 2 13.31 -10.88 -7.02
CA ASP A 2 12.85 -9.82 -6.14
C ASP A 2 11.41 -10.14 -5.72
N THR A 3 11.23 -10.98 -4.71
CA THR A 3 9.93 -11.18 -4.07
C THR A 3 9.60 -9.91 -3.27
N ASN A 4 9.10 -8.90 -3.98
CA ASN A 4 8.42 -7.79 -3.34
C ASN A 4 7.13 -8.37 -2.76
N TYR A 5 7.19 -8.67 -1.48
CA TYR A 5 6.10 -9.11 -0.61
C TYR A 5 5.08 -7.98 -0.36
N LEU A 6 4.66 -7.35 -1.46
CA LEU A 6 3.73 -6.24 -1.54
C LEU A 6 2.75 -6.56 -2.67
N ARG A 7 1.49 -6.80 -2.32
CA ARG A 7 0.40 -6.99 -3.26
C ARG A 7 -0.32 -5.67 -3.46
N ILE A 8 -0.34 -5.16 -4.69
CA ILE A 8 -1.05 -3.92 -5.01
C ILE A 8 -2.53 -4.23 -5.23
N GLU A 9 -3.39 -3.54 -4.48
CA GLU A 9 -4.84 -3.67 -4.57
C GLU A 9 -5.44 -2.63 -5.53
N ASN A 10 -4.83 -1.45 -5.58
CA ASN A 10 -5.30 -0.31 -6.34
C ASN A 10 -4.13 0.61 -6.69
N GLY A 11 -4.25 1.39 -7.76
CA GLY A 11 -3.19 2.29 -8.19
C GLY A 11 -2.16 1.63 -9.11
N TYR A 12 -1.13 2.39 -9.45
CA TYR A 12 0.03 1.88 -10.18
C TYR A 12 0.74 0.76 -9.40
N ASP A 13 1.09 -0.32 -10.09
CA ASP A 13 1.76 -1.47 -9.47
C ASP A 13 3.26 -1.21 -9.24
N ILE A 14 3.59 -0.56 -8.13
CA ILE A 14 4.97 -0.24 -7.74
C ILE A 14 5.81 -1.48 -7.39
N SER A 15 5.18 -2.64 -7.18
CA SER A 15 5.90 -3.89 -6.89
C SER A 15 6.72 -4.37 -8.10
N LYS A 16 6.33 -3.96 -9.30
CA LYS A 16 6.99 -4.31 -10.57
C LYS A 16 8.19 -3.42 -10.92
N ILE A 17 8.40 -2.32 -10.19
CA ILE A 17 9.53 -1.42 -10.42
C ILE A 17 10.80 -2.01 -9.77
N THR A 18 11.82 -2.27 -10.59
CA THR A 18 13.11 -2.85 -10.15
C THR A 18 14.07 -1.81 -9.56
N GLY A 19 13.88 -0.52 -9.88
CA GLY A 19 14.73 0.59 -9.43
C GLY A 19 14.08 1.50 -8.39
N ALA A 20 14.55 2.75 -8.35
CA ALA A 20 13.95 3.80 -7.54
C ALA A 20 12.53 4.14 -8.02
N ILE A 21 11.61 4.34 -7.09
CA ILE A 21 10.24 4.76 -7.40
C ILE A 21 10.23 6.25 -7.78
N PRO A 22 9.78 6.61 -9.00
CA PRO A 22 9.70 8.00 -9.42
C PRO A 22 8.78 8.81 -8.50
N GLN A 23 9.21 10.02 -8.11
CA GLN A 23 8.46 10.88 -7.18
C GLN A 23 7.04 11.18 -7.66
N ASN A 24 6.84 11.31 -8.97
CA ASN A 24 5.58 11.68 -9.61
C ASN A 24 4.67 10.47 -9.94
N ILE A 25 4.93 9.30 -9.35
CA ILE A 25 4.13 8.10 -9.61
C ILE A 25 2.64 8.34 -9.27
N GLY A 26 1.77 7.98 -10.20
CA GLY A 26 0.32 8.17 -10.12
C GLY A 26 -0.18 9.60 -10.36
N GLU A 27 0.65 10.52 -10.86
CA GLU A 27 0.24 11.89 -11.18
C GLU A 27 0.11 12.15 -12.69
N GLY A 28 -0.55 13.27 -13.03
CA GLY A 28 -0.53 13.86 -14.37
C GLY A 28 -1.75 13.56 -15.23
N PHE A 29 -2.69 12.75 -14.76
CA PHE A 29 -3.96 12.54 -15.46
C PHE A 29 -4.83 13.79 -15.38
N GLN A 30 -5.40 14.19 -16.52
CA GLN A 30 -6.24 15.37 -16.63
C GLN A 30 -7.62 15.02 -17.15
N PHE A 31 -8.65 15.62 -16.56
CA PHE A 31 -10.03 15.45 -17.00
C PHE A 31 -10.85 16.72 -16.75
N ASN A 32 -11.91 16.91 -17.52
CA ASN A 32 -12.83 18.04 -17.37
C ASN A 32 -14.09 17.61 -16.63
N LEU A 33 -14.45 18.33 -15.58
CA LEU A 33 -15.68 18.12 -14.82
C LEU A 33 -16.32 19.48 -14.54
N SER A 34 -17.59 19.65 -14.93
CA SER A 34 -18.36 20.88 -14.71
C SER A 34 -17.64 22.16 -15.17
N GLY A 35 -17.01 22.10 -16.36
CA GLY A 35 -16.29 23.24 -16.96
C GLY A 35 -14.93 23.55 -16.32
N LYS A 36 -14.41 22.69 -15.43
CA LYS A 36 -13.09 22.82 -14.81
C LYS A 36 -12.17 21.67 -15.20
N THR A 37 -10.89 21.95 -15.41
CA THR A 37 -9.86 20.93 -15.65
C THR A 37 -9.21 20.53 -14.33
N TYR A 38 -9.38 19.27 -13.95
CA TYR A 38 -8.71 18.67 -12.80
C TYR A 38 -7.45 17.94 -13.25
N THR A 39 -6.40 18.02 -12.44
CA THR A 39 -5.19 17.20 -12.61
C THR A 39 -5.02 16.31 -11.39
N THR A 40 -4.74 15.03 -11.61
CA THR A 40 -4.33 14.12 -10.54
C THR A 40 -2.93 14.51 -10.06
N MET A 41 -2.87 14.98 -8.82
CA MET A 41 -1.65 15.36 -8.11
C MET A 41 -1.57 14.46 -6.88
N GLY A 42 -0.42 14.33 -6.23
CA GLY A 42 -0.43 13.68 -4.91
C GLY A 42 0.13 14.49 -3.79
N SER A 43 0.30 13.80 -2.67
CA SER A 43 0.46 14.45 -1.37
C SER A 43 1.92 14.79 -1.10
N TYR A 44 2.19 16.08 -0.90
CA TYR A 44 3.54 16.59 -0.64
C TYR A 44 3.64 17.20 0.75
N THR A 45 4.83 17.05 1.34
CA THR A 45 5.23 17.81 2.53
C THR A 45 5.55 19.26 2.18
N LYS A 46 5.70 20.12 3.20
CA LYS A 46 6.10 21.52 3.00
C LYS A 46 7.47 21.66 2.28
N ASP A 47 8.38 20.71 2.50
CA ASP A 47 9.68 20.62 1.82
C ASP A 47 9.60 19.89 0.46
N LYS A 48 8.40 19.77 -0.13
CA LYS A 48 8.13 19.19 -1.45
C LYS A 48 8.54 17.72 -1.61
N LYS A 49 8.57 16.96 -0.52
CA LYS A 49 8.76 15.50 -0.57
C LYS A 49 7.42 14.82 -0.73
N ARG A 50 7.38 13.76 -1.54
CA ARG A 50 6.22 12.93 -1.75
C ARG A 50 5.99 12.04 -0.53
N LEU A 51 4.75 11.99 -0.05
CA LEU A 51 4.38 11.17 1.09
C LEU A 51 4.09 9.72 0.68
N MET A 52 4.75 8.78 1.36
CA MET A 52 4.35 7.38 1.41
C MET A 52 4.02 7.05 2.86
N ASN A 53 2.78 6.65 3.11
CA ASN A 53 2.34 6.19 4.42
C ASN A 53 2.35 4.67 4.47
N ILE A 54 2.82 4.11 5.58
CA ILE A 54 2.66 2.70 5.91
C ILE A 54 1.93 2.63 7.24
N GLU A 55 0.75 2.03 7.24
CA GLU A 55 -0.04 1.79 8.43
C GLU A 55 0.20 0.36 8.91
N ILE A 56 0.67 0.22 10.14
CA ILE A 56 0.82 -1.07 10.82
C ILE A 56 -0.29 -1.17 11.86
N SER A 57 -1.08 -2.24 11.80
CA SER A 57 -2.14 -2.52 12.76
C SER A 57 -1.95 -3.91 13.38
N SER A 58 -2.62 -4.14 14.51
CA SER A 58 -2.69 -5.47 15.11
C SER A 58 -4.12 -5.87 15.41
N PHE A 59 -4.39 -7.17 15.31
CA PHE A 59 -5.66 -7.77 15.74
C PHE A 59 -5.37 -8.92 16.69
N CYS A 60 -6.03 -8.91 17.85
CA CYS A 60 -6.04 -10.02 18.78
C CYS A 60 -7.36 -10.79 18.59
N GLY A 61 -7.27 -11.99 18.02
CA GLY A 61 -8.44 -12.83 17.80
C GLY A 61 -8.92 -13.52 19.08
N LEU A 62 -10.22 -13.78 19.20
CA LEU A 62 -10.82 -14.52 20.31
C LEU A 62 -10.35 -16.00 20.37
N CYS A 63 -9.90 -16.56 19.25
CA CYS A 63 -9.33 -17.91 19.20
C CYS A 63 -7.82 -17.87 19.54
N GLY A 64 -7.45 -18.45 20.68
CA GLY A 64 -6.07 -18.80 21.03
C GLY A 64 -5.15 -17.65 21.46
N GLY A 65 -5.65 -16.41 21.62
CA GLY A 65 -4.86 -15.26 22.09
C GLY A 65 -3.73 -14.85 21.15
N ALA A 66 -3.80 -15.26 19.88
CA ALA A 66 -2.78 -14.93 18.88
C ALA A 66 -2.91 -13.46 18.46
N ILE A 67 -1.80 -12.72 18.52
CA ILE A 67 -1.69 -11.37 17.99
C ILE A 67 -1.22 -11.47 16.55
N HIS A 68 -1.96 -10.85 15.64
CA HIS A 68 -1.61 -10.76 14.23
C HIS A 68 -1.30 -9.33 13.88
N TYR A 69 -0.23 -9.13 13.12
CA TYR A 69 0.15 -7.83 12.60
C TYR A 69 -0.17 -7.76 11.11
N TYR A 70 -0.55 -6.58 10.66
CA TYR A 70 -0.85 -6.27 9.27
C TYR A 70 -0.15 -4.97 8.90
N ALA A 71 0.20 -4.82 7.63
CA ALA A 71 0.73 -3.56 7.13
C ALA A 71 0.15 -3.21 5.77
N THR A 72 -0.29 -1.96 5.64
CA THR A 72 -0.82 -1.41 4.38
C THR A 72 -0.03 -0.17 3.99
N LEU A 73 0.40 -0.11 2.74
CA LEU A 73 1.02 1.02 2.10
C LEU A 73 -0.03 1.88 1.40
N TYR A 74 0.13 3.20 1.53
CA TYR A 74 -0.63 4.21 0.80
C TYR A 74 0.29 5.25 0.18
N ILE A 75 0.12 5.53 -1.11
CA ILE A 75 0.64 6.73 -1.78
C ILE A 75 -0.56 7.47 -2.34
N LYS A 76 -0.94 8.55 -1.65
CA LYS A 76 -2.20 9.27 -1.91
C LYS A 76 -2.06 10.23 -3.08
N VAL A 77 -3.11 10.21 -3.92
CA VAL A 77 -3.36 11.19 -4.97
C VAL A 77 -4.74 11.79 -4.81
N SER A 78 -4.90 13.01 -5.31
CA SER A 78 -6.11 13.81 -5.29
C SER A 78 -6.27 14.49 -6.64
N ASN A 79 -7.51 14.59 -7.12
CA ASN A 79 -7.82 15.33 -8.33
C ASN A 79 -8.07 16.78 -7.94
N VAL A 80 -7.18 17.68 -8.37
CA VAL A 80 -7.20 19.08 -7.92
C VAL A 80 -7.37 20.04 -9.10
N CYS A 81 -8.04 21.14 -8.84
CA CYS A 81 -8.19 22.30 -9.71
C CYS A 81 -8.09 23.53 -8.81
N ASP A 82 -7.00 24.29 -8.92
CA ASP A 82 -6.66 25.40 -8.02
C ASP A 82 -6.75 24.99 -6.53
N ASN A 83 -7.59 25.66 -5.75
CA ASN A 83 -7.84 25.37 -4.34
C ASN A 83 -8.97 24.36 -4.10
N SER A 84 -9.47 23.70 -5.15
CA SER A 84 -10.54 22.71 -5.07
C SER A 84 -10.06 21.30 -5.39
N SER A 85 -10.71 20.30 -4.80
CA SER A 85 -10.46 18.90 -5.11
C SER A 85 -11.78 18.13 -5.26
N VAL A 86 -11.76 17.05 -6.02
CA VAL A 86 -12.92 16.18 -6.24
C VAL A 86 -12.56 14.70 -6.02
N SER A 87 -13.53 13.96 -5.50
CA SER A 87 -13.46 12.53 -5.23
C SER A 87 -14.86 11.90 -5.34
N GLY A 88 -14.93 10.57 -5.40
CA GLY A 88 -16.20 9.85 -5.49
C GLY A 88 -16.76 9.78 -6.91
N TYR A 89 -18.06 10.05 -7.08
CA TYR A 89 -18.71 10.01 -8.39
C TYR A 89 -18.34 11.23 -9.24
N LEU A 90 -17.61 11.00 -10.33
CA LEU A 90 -17.07 12.04 -11.21
C LEU A 90 -17.91 12.25 -12.47
N GLY A 91 -19.23 12.10 -12.38
CA GLY A 91 -20.11 12.26 -13.53
C GLY A 91 -19.89 11.23 -14.64
N GLY A 92 -19.47 10.01 -14.28
CA GLY A 92 -19.15 8.94 -15.22
C GLY A 92 -17.73 8.98 -15.78
N ILE A 93 -16.90 9.94 -15.37
CA ILE A 93 -15.47 9.95 -15.72
C ILE A 93 -14.77 8.79 -15.00
N GLU A 94 -14.19 7.90 -15.78
CA GLU A 94 -13.35 6.81 -15.28
C GLU A 94 -11.91 7.28 -15.19
N ILE A 95 -11.36 7.28 -13.97
CA ILE A 95 -9.93 7.55 -13.75
C ILE A 95 -9.18 6.23 -13.93
N PRO A 96 -8.20 6.15 -14.85
CA PRO A 96 -7.40 4.96 -15.03
C PRO A 96 -6.72 4.56 -13.71
N ASN A 97 -6.64 3.25 -13.46
CA ASN A 97 -6.19 2.74 -12.17
C ASN A 97 -4.81 3.27 -11.77
N GLU A 98 -3.89 3.46 -12.71
CA GLU A 98 -2.55 4.02 -12.48
C GLU A 98 -2.55 5.42 -11.84
N TYR A 99 -3.62 6.20 -11.99
CA TYR A 99 -3.80 7.55 -11.44
C TYR A 99 -4.71 7.57 -10.21
N GLN A 100 -4.99 6.41 -9.64
CA GLN A 100 -5.68 6.31 -8.37
C GLN A 100 -4.68 6.15 -7.22
N THR A 101 -5.16 6.33 -5.99
CA THR A 101 -4.32 6.15 -4.80
C THR A 101 -3.74 4.75 -4.81
N ILE A 102 -2.41 4.67 -4.72
CA ILE A 102 -1.70 3.41 -4.69
C ILE A 102 -1.89 2.81 -3.30
N LYS A 103 -2.58 1.68 -3.25
CA LYS A 103 -2.83 0.92 -2.04
C LYS A 103 -2.23 -0.47 -2.22
N GLY A 104 -1.39 -0.88 -1.27
CA GLY A 104 -0.79 -2.20 -1.29
C GLY A 104 -0.71 -2.81 0.09
N GLU A 105 -0.94 -4.12 0.16
CA GLU A 105 -0.80 -4.89 1.39
C GLU A 105 0.54 -5.64 1.40
N PHE A 106 1.20 -5.64 2.54
CA PHE A 106 2.33 -6.53 2.75
C PHE A 106 1.82 -7.96 2.91
N VAL A 107 2.44 -8.90 2.21
CA VAL A 107 2.03 -10.31 2.19
C VAL A 107 3.23 -11.23 2.32
N ARG A 108 3.04 -12.46 2.77
CA ARG A 108 4.10 -13.48 2.86
C ARG A 108 3.54 -14.85 2.49
N PRO A 109 4.38 -15.79 2.05
CA PRO A 109 3.94 -17.16 1.81
C PRO A 109 3.63 -17.83 3.14
N LEU A 110 2.52 -18.56 3.17
CA LEU A 110 2.15 -19.42 4.28
C LEU A 110 3.05 -20.65 4.30
N THR A 111 3.58 -21.01 5.48
CA THR A 111 4.47 -22.17 5.64
C THR A 111 3.72 -23.41 6.10
N GLN A 112 4.23 -24.60 5.76
CA GLN A 112 3.68 -25.88 6.26
C GLN A 112 3.65 -25.92 7.80
N LYS A 113 4.71 -25.41 8.45
CA LYS A 113 4.80 -25.36 9.93
C LYS A 113 3.64 -24.60 10.56
N GLU A 114 3.17 -23.53 9.92
CA GLU A 114 2.03 -22.75 10.42
C GLU A 114 0.71 -23.49 10.23
N ILE A 115 0.53 -24.17 9.09
CA ILE A 115 -0.64 -25.01 8.84
C ILE A 115 -0.70 -26.12 9.90
N ASP A 116 0.43 -26.78 10.18
CA ASP A 116 0.50 -27.86 11.16
C ASP A 116 0.22 -27.35 12.59
N LYS A 117 0.64 -26.13 12.92
CA LYS A 117 0.48 -25.53 14.25
C LYS A 117 -0.91 -24.90 14.46
N GLN A 118 -1.53 -24.37 13.41
CA GLN A 118 -2.83 -23.69 13.43
C GLN A 118 -3.75 -24.23 12.32
N PRO A 119 -4.07 -25.54 12.33
CA PRO A 119 -4.86 -26.16 11.27
C PRO A 119 -6.27 -25.59 11.18
N ASP A 120 -6.87 -25.15 12.29
CA ASP A 120 -8.20 -24.54 12.27
C ASP A 120 -8.23 -23.19 11.52
N ARG A 121 -7.12 -22.46 11.55
CA ARG A 121 -6.98 -21.18 10.88
C ARG A 121 -6.66 -21.36 9.39
N TRP A 122 -5.73 -22.25 9.10
CA TRP A 122 -5.11 -22.35 7.78
C TRP A 122 -5.54 -23.59 6.99
N GLY A 123 -5.81 -24.70 7.66
CA GLY A 123 -5.94 -26.03 7.05
C GLY A 123 -7.19 -26.25 6.20
N TYR A 124 -8.21 -25.38 6.29
CA TYR A 124 -9.44 -25.53 5.51
C TYR A 124 -9.40 -24.86 4.14
N TRP A 125 -8.75 -23.69 4.04
CA TRP A 125 -8.87 -22.81 2.86
C TRP A 125 -7.53 -22.41 2.24
N TYR A 126 -6.41 -22.71 2.90
CA TYR A 126 -5.10 -22.30 2.46
C TYR A 126 -4.19 -23.49 2.15
N GLN A 127 -3.29 -23.27 1.21
CA GLN A 127 -2.22 -24.18 0.83
C GLN A 127 -0.86 -23.56 1.16
N VAL A 128 0.15 -24.42 1.25
CA VAL A 128 1.54 -23.95 1.41
C VAL A 128 1.91 -23.05 0.24
N GLY A 129 2.46 -21.88 0.55
CA GLY A 129 2.86 -20.88 -0.44
C GLY A 129 1.80 -19.83 -0.74
N ASP A 130 0.56 -19.99 -0.29
CA ASP A 130 -0.47 -18.96 -0.42
C ASP A 130 0.00 -17.65 0.24
N LEU A 131 -0.26 -16.53 -0.44
CA LEU A 131 0.11 -15.20 0.05
C LEU A 131 -0.92 -14.71 1.07
N VAL A 132 -0.49 -14.62 2.33
CA VAL A 132 -1.29 -14.13 3.45
C VAL A 132 -0.76 -12.78 3.93
N ASN A 133 -1.65 -11.89 4.36
CA ASN A 133 -1.29 -10.55 4.90
C ASN A 133 -1.16 -10.53 6.44
N ALA A 134 -1.34 -11.67 7.10
CA ALA A 134 -1.26 -11.79 8.54
C ALA A 134 0.13 -12.27 8.99
N PHE A 135 0.83 -11.45 9.77
CA PHE A 135 2.16 -11.73 10.29
C PHE A 135 2.09 -12.14 11.76
N GLU A 136 2.88 -13.13 12.16
CA GLU A 136 3.01 -13.52 13.58
C GLU A 136 3.99 -12.60 14.35
N SER A 137 4.80 -11.81 13.63
CA SER A 137 5.80 -10.93 14.22
C SER A 137 5.84 -9.58 13.52
N LEU A 138 5.89 -8.51 14.33
CA LEU A 138 6.14 -7.16 13.86
C LEU A 138 7.52 -7.03 13.17
N GLN A 139 8.51 -7.82 13.59
CA GLN A 139 9.87 -7.76 13.04
C GLN A 139 9.89 -8.19 11.57
N GLU A 140 9.02 -9.14 11.17
CA GLU A 140 8.90 -9.56 9.77
C GLU A 140 8.40 -8.40 8.91
N ILE A 141 7.32 -7.73 9.34
CA ILE A 141 6.80 -6.53 8.67
C ILE A 141 7.87 -5.44 8.57
N GLU A 142 8.58 -5.16 9.67
CA GLU A 142 9.62 -4.12 9.69
C GLU A 142 10.78 -4.43 8.73
N SER A 143 11.15 -5.70 8.58
CA SER A 143 12.15 -6.14 7.60
C SER A 143 11.68 -5.90 6.16
N LEU A 144 10.42 -6.23 5.86
CA LEU A 144 9.82 -5.95 4.55
C LEU A 144 9.75 -4.45 4.25
N ILE A 145 9.31 -3.65 5.22
CA ILE A 145 9.27 -2.18 5.10
C ILE A 145 10.67 -1.62 4.87
N LYS A 146 11.68 -2.10 5.59
CA LYS A 146 13.07 -1.67 5.44
C LYS A 146 13.60 -1.95 4.04
N ASN A 147 13.25 -3.11 3.46
CA ASN A 147 13.63 -3.44 2.09
C ASN A 147 12.90 -2.56 1.07
N LEU A 148 11.59 -2.36 1.24
CA LEU A 148 10.80 -1.50 0.37
C LEU A 148 11.32 -0.06 0.38
N LYS A 149 11.63 0.49 1.56
CA LYS A 149 12.18 1.84 1.75
C LYS A 149 13.41 2.13 0.89
N LYS A 150 14.23 1.13 0.54
CA LYS A 150 15.41 1.32 -0.31
C LYS A 150 15.07 1.82 -1.71
N LYS A 151 13.85 1.57 -2.18
CA LYS A 151 13.37 2.07 -3.48
C LYS A 151 12.91 3.53 -3.44
N PHE A 152 12.79 4.14 -2.25
CA PHE A 152 12.30 5.50 -2.07
C PHE A 152 13.46 6.43 -1.69
N SER A 153 13.87 7.29 -2.63
CA SER A 153 14.93 8.28 -2.39
C SER A 153 14.53 9.25 -1.29
N SER A 154 15.35 9.37 -0.23
CA SER A 154 15.08 10.29 0.89
C SER A 154 15.12 11.78 0.52
N LYS A 155 15.64 12.10 -0.68
CA LYS A 155 15.61 13.46 -1.26
C LYS A 155 14.21 13.80 -1.77
N GLU A 156 13.49 12.83 -2.32
CA GLU A 156 12.22 13.02 -3.01
C GLU A 156 11.02 12.54 -2.19
N TRP A 157 11.26 11.61 -1.26
CA TRP A 157 10.21 10.92 -0.52
C TRP A 157 10.35 11.14 0.99
N LYS A 158 9.21 11.28 1.65
CA LYS A 158 9.06 11.14 3.10
C LYS A 158 8.22 9.90 3.36
N VAL A 159 8.84 8.93 4.05
CA VAL A 159 8.18 7.69 4.44
C VAL A 159 7.72 7.81 5.89
N GLU A 160 6.42 7.76 6.10
CA GLU A 160 5.80 7.84 7.43
C GLU A 160 5.22 6.47 7.81
N ILE A 161 5.56 6.00 9.00
CA ILE A 161 5.00 4.76 9.56
C ILE A 161 4.03 5.17 10.67
N ILE A 162 2.77 4.76 10.52
CA ILE A 162 1.71 4.95 11.48
C ILE A 162 1.45 3.60 12.16
N ARG A 163 1.28 3.60 13.47
CA ARG A 163 1.07 2.38 14.27
C ARG A 163 -0.25 2.49 15.03
N ASN A 164 -1.17 1.58 14.75
CA ASN A 164 -2.53 1.53 15.29
C ASN A 164 -2.73 0.20 16.04
N TYR A 165 -2.29 0.16 17.30
CA TYR A 165 -2.47 -0.96 18.22
C TYR A 165 -2.90 -0.47 19.60
#